data_AF-A0A949YNR3-F1
#
_entry.id   AF-A0A949YNR3-F1
#
_cell.length_a   1.000
_cell.length_b   1.000
_cell.length_c   1.000
_cell.angle_alpha   90.00
_cell.angle_beta   90.00
_cell.angle_gamma   90.00
#
_symmetry.space_group_name_H-M   'P 1'
#
loop_
_entity.id
_entity.type
_entity.pdbx_description
1 polymer ?
#
loop_
_entity_poly.entity_id
_entity_poly.type
_entity_poly.pdbx_seq_one_letter_code
_entity_poly.pdbx_strand_id
1 'polypeptide(L)'
;MPDARTHRGPDPRDGEAFGPSAVPALRGAVSDLSWLLGRGYAIVSAVKLVGDRWSLTERQRLAVRRAACSDNALAGRLERRTAAADLDGRVLLIDGFNVVTTVEAALGGGIVLGCRDGTFRDIAGVHGTYRKVAETMPALELIGARLLQLEVSQAGWLFDRPVSNSGRIQAMLRDAAKASGWAWTVELVDDPDPVLRNSEDIVATADSAILDHCQRWFNLARDVIEARCPAATIIDLAS
;
A
#
# COMPACT_ATOMS: atom_id res chain seq x y z
N MET A 1 -0.29 -15.18 22.66
CA MET A 1 -1.77 -15.21 22.59
C MET A 1 -2.19 -15.13 21.14
N PRO A 2 -3.19 -15.88 20.67
CA PRO A 2 -3.68 -15.75 19.32
C PRO A 2 -4.29 -14.35 19.18
N ASP A 3 -3.83 -13.64 18.17
CA ASP A 3 -4.16 -12.25 17.90
C ASP A 3 -5.61 -12.14 17.39
N ALA A 4 -6.47 -11.53 18.22
CA ALA A 4 -7.93 -11.48 18.12
C ALA A 4 -8.45 -10.25 17.34
N ARG A 5 -7.62 -9.61 16.51
CA ARG A 5 -8.01 -8.40 15.77
C ARG A 5 -9.20 -8.65 14.84
N THR A 6 -10.31 -7.95 15.09
CA THR A 6 -11.53 -7.93 14.27
C THR A 6 -11.55 -6.79 13.26
N HIS A 7 -10.72 -5.77 13.49
CA HIS A 7 -10.59 -4.57 12.66
C HIS A 7 -9.15 -4.34 12.27
N ARG A 8 -8.94 -3.74 11.09
CA ARG A 8 -7.66 -3.10 10.75
C ARG A 8 -7.65 -1.64 11.20
N GLY A 9 -8.00 -1.43 12.46
CA GLY A 9 -8.16 -0.12 13.07
C GLY A 9 -6.90 0.44 13.72
N PRO A 10 -7.01 1.59 14.41
CA PRO A 10 -5.88 2.28 15.00
C PRO A 10 -5.20 1.44 16.09
N ASP A 11 -3.87 1.53 16.16
CA ASP A 11 -3.10 1.07 17.31
C ASP A 11 -3.37 2.00 18.51
N PRO A 12 -3.44 1.50 19.75
CA PRO A 12 -3.72 2.33 20.92
C PRO A 12 -2.78 3.55 21.06
N ARG A 13 -1.57 3.48 20.52
CA ARG A 13 -0.58 4.56 20.57
C ARG A 13 -0.56 5.45 19.34
N ASP A 14 -1.45 5.24 18.37
CA ASP A 14 -1.46 6.03 17.12
C ASP A 14 -1.71 7.52 17.38
N GLY A 15 -2.56 7.87 18.35
CA GLY A 15 -2.83 9.27 18.69
C GLY A 15 -1.60 10.03 19.19
N GLU A 16 -0.72 9.37 19.96
CA GLU A 16 0.55 9.94 20.43
C GLU A 16 1.60 9.92 19.31
N ALA A 17 1.73 8.78 18.62
CA ALA A 17 2.78 8.57 17.62
C ALA A 17 2.59 9.40 16.34
N PHE A 18 1.34 9.72 15.98
CA PHE A 18 0.99 10.39 14.73
C PHE A 18 0.09 11.62 14.91
N GLY A 19 -0.02 12.13 16.15
CA GLY A 19 -0.75 13.36 16.42
C GLY A 19 -0.13 14.59 15.70
N PRO A 20 -0.88 15.71 15.59
CA PRO A 20 -0.44 16.89 14.85
C PRO A 20 0.93 17.45 15.26
N SER A 21 1.31 17.31 16.54
CA SER A 21 2.61 17.75 17.06
C SER A 21 3.78 16.86 16.60
N ALA A 22 3.52 15.59 16.26
CA ALA A 22 4.55 14.65 15.80
C ALA A 22 4.84 14.80 14.30
N VAL A 23 3.86 15.23 13.49
CA VAL A 23 3.95 15.30 12.02
C VAL A 23 5.18 16.10 11.52
N PRO A 24 5.52 17.28 12.07
CA PRO A 24 6.71 18.01 11.63
C PRO A 24 8.01 17.22 11.82
N ALA A 25 8.16 16.52 12.95
CA ALA A 25 9.33 15.69 13.22
C ALA A 25 9.39 14.48 12.28
N LEU A 26 8.24 13.86 11.97
CA LEU A 26 8.15 12.75 11.02
C LEU A 26 8.51 13.17 9.59
N ARG A 27 8.03 14.33 9.12
CA ARG A 27 8.41 14.90 7.82
C ARG A 27 9.90 15.23 7.75
N GLY A 28 10.46 15.80 8.82
CA GLY A 28 11.90 16.02 8.95
C GLY A 28 12.71 14.72 8.89
N ALA A 29 12.24 13.69 9.58
CA ALA A 29 12.85 12.36 9.53
C ALA A 29 12.76 11.71 8.14
N VAL A 30 11.63 11.85 7.42
CA VAL A 30 11.51 11.39 6.03
C VAL A 30 12.48 12.11 5.11
N SER A 31 12.67 13.42 5.28
CA SER A 31 13.64 14.20 4.52
C SER A 31 15.08 13.74 4.79
N ASP A 32 15.47 13.61 6.06
CA ASP A 32 16.80 13.12 6.45
C ASP A 32 17.07 11.71 5.93
N LEU A 33 16.08 10.81 6.04
CA LEU A 33 16.21 9.44 5.55
C LEU A 33 16.34 9.42 4.02
N SER A 34 15.52 10.19 3.32
CA SER A 34 15.58 10.30 1.85
C SER A 34 16.94 10.83 1.38
N TRP A 35 17.51 11.80 2.09
CA TRP A 35 18.85 12.33 1.83
C TRP A 35 19.97 11.30 2.03
N LEU A 36 19.88 10.47 3.07
CA LEU A 36 20.82 9.37 3.31
C LEU A 36 20.71 8.29 2.23
N LEU A 37 19.49 7.91 1.86
CA LEU A 37 19.25 6.93 0.78
C LEU A 37 19.79 7.45 -0.56
N GLY A 38 19.67 8.75 -0.83
CA GLY A 38 20.27 9.39 -2.01
C GLY A 38 21.80 9.29 -2.07
N ARG A 39 22.47 9.00 -0.96
CA ARG A 39 23.93 8.79 -0.87
C ARG A 39 24.33 7.32 -0.78
N GLY A 40 23.39 6.40 -0.96
CA GLY A 40 23.68 4.97 -0.94
C GLY A 40 23.85 4.38 0.47
N TYR A 41 23.40 5.07 1.52
CA TYR A 41 23.36 4.48 2.85
C TYR A 41 22.35 3.32 2.90
N ALA A 42 22.73 2.23 3.56
CA ALA A 42 21.85 1.08 3.75
C ALA A 42 20.60 1.45 4.58
N ILE A 43 19.41 1.04 4.12
CA ILE A 43 18.12 1.44 4.72
C ILE A 43 18.03 1.13 6.21
N VAL A 44 18.50 -0.05 6.65
CA VAL A 44 18.41 -0.46 8.07
C VAL A 44 19.23 0.47 8.96
N SER A 45 20.46 0.77 8.57
CA SER A 45 21.34 1.68 9.34
C SER A 45 20.84 3.13 9.28
N ALA A 46 20.37 3.58 8.13
CA ALA A 46 19.86 4.93 7.96
C ALA A 46 18.59 5.19 8.81
N VAL A 47 17.65 4.24 8.84
CA VAL A 47 16.44 4.32 9.69
C VAL A 47 16.83 4.39 11.16
N LYS A 48 17.84 3.63 11.60
CA LYS A 48 18.33 3.71 12.98
C LYS A 48 18.88 5.10 13.30
N LEU A 49 19.80 5.62 12.49
CA LEU A 49 20.43 6.94 12.69
C LEU A 49 19.40 8.07 12.73
N VAL A 50 18.48 8.09 11.76
CA VAL A 50 17.42 9.10 11.68
C VAL A 50 16.46 8.95 12.85
N GLY A 51 16.02 7.73 13.16
CA GLY A 51 15.13 7.49 14.29
C GLY A 51 15.74 7.94 15.62
N ASP A 52 17.03 7.73 15.83
CA ASP A 52 17.73 8.17 17.05
C ASP A 52 17.82 9.70 17.12
N ARG A 53 18.17 10.37 16.00
CA ARG A 53 18.24 11.84 15.90
C ARG A 53 16.91 12.50 16.26
N TRP A 54 15.80 11.95 15.77
CA TRP A 54 14.47 12.50 15.97
C TRP A 54 13.73 11.90 17.17
N SER A 55 14.40 11.06 17.98
CA SER A 55 13.82 10.37 19.14
C SER A 55 12.54 9.58 18.81
N LEU A 56 12.50 8.93 17.65
CA LEU A 56 11.33 8.21 17.16
C LEU A 56 11.11 6.87 17.86
N THR A 57 9.84 6.57 18.13
CA THR A 57 9.39 5.23 18.51
C THR A 57 9.56 4.23 17.37
N GLU A 58 9.59 2.92 17.66
CA GLU A 58 9.66 1.86 16.63
C GLU A 58 8.56 1.96 15.57
N ARG A 59 7.34 2.33 15.98
CA ARG A 59 6.20 2.49 15.07
C ARG A 59 6.39 3.69 14.13
N GLN A 60 6.91 4.80 14.64
CA GLN A 60 7.28 5.95 13.81
C GLN A 60 8.45 5.64 12.89
N ARG A 61 9.46 4.87 13.34
CA ARG A 61 10.56 4.40 12.49
C ARG A 61 10.06 3.55 11.33
N LEU A 62 9.10 2.66 11.59
CA LEU A 62 8.45 1.87 10.54
C LEU A 62 7.71 2.78 9.53
N ALA A 63 6.97 3.77 10.02
CA ALA A 63 6.28 4.73 9.14
C ALA A 63 7.25 5.54 8.28
N VAL A 64 8.30 6.11 8.89
CA VAL A 64 9.35 6.87 8.18
C VAL A 64 10.06 5.98 7.15
N ARG A 65 10.40 4.74 7.51
CA ARG A 65 10.98 3.76 6.57
C ARG A 65 10.08 3.51 5.37
N ARG A 66 8.76 3.40 5.57
CA ARG A 66 7.79 3.17 4.49
C ARG A 66 7.55 4.42 3.63
N ALA A 67 7.65 5.62 4.21
CA ALA A 67 7.34 6.88 3.54
C ALA A 67 8.51 7.47 2.74
N ALA A 68 9.75 7.16 3.12
CA ALA A 68 10.95 7.72 2.49
C ALA A 68 11.40 6.95 1.23
N CYS A 69 11.98 7.68 0.29
CA CYS A 69 12.71 7.15 -0.86
C CYS A 69 13.76 8.17 -1.32
N SER A 70 14.82 7.75 -2.02
CA SER A 70 15.80 8.68 -2.56
C SER A 70 15.21 9.52 -3.71
N ASP A 71 15.84 10.65 -4.06
CA ASP A 71 15.39 11.49 -5.18
C ASP A 71 15.42 10.74 -6.52
N ASN A 72 16.42 9.88 -6.72
CA ASN A 72 16.51 9.04 -7.91
C ASN A 72 15.37 8.01 -7.98
N ALA A 73 15.05 7.36 -6.84
CA ALA A 73 13.91 6.44 -6.78
C ALA A 73 12.59 7.19 -7.00
N LEU A 74 12.41 8.35 -6.37
CA LEU A 74 11.24 9.21 -6.56
C LEU A 74 11.05 9.56 -8.04
N ALA A 75 12.09 10.07 -8.70
CA ALA A 75 12.03 10.46 -10.10
C ALA A 75 11.63 9.28 -11.01
N GLY A 76 12.29 8.13 -10.84
CA GLY A 76 11.97 6.94 -11.63
C GLY A 76 10.55 6.41 -11.38
N ARG A 77 10.06 6.45 -10.13
CA ARG A 77 8.68 6.09 -9.82
C ARG A 77 7.69 7.03 -10.49
N LEU A 78 7.92 8.35 -10.43
CA LEU A 78 7.03 9.32 -11.05
C LEU A 78 6.99 9.20 -12.58
N GLU A 79 8.13 8.92 -13.20
CA GLU A 79 8.22 8.69 -14.66
C GLU A 79 7.38 7.48 -15.11
N ARG A 80 7.35 6.41 -14.30
CA ARG A 80 6.60 5.18 -14.59
C ARG A 80 5.14 5.23 -14.15
N ARG A 81 4.70 6.32 -13.52
CA ARG A 81 3.34 6.44 -12.99
C ARG A 81 2.35 6.66 -14.13
N THR A 82 1.29 5.87 -14.12
CA THR A 82 0.18 5.95 -15.06
C THR A 82 -0.96 6.77 -14.46
N ALA A 83 -1.61 7.62 -15.26
CA ALA A 83 -2.78 8.36 -14.83
C ALA A 83 -4.05 7.51 -14.93
N ALA A 84 -5.09 7.85 -14.17
CA ALA A 84 -6.36 7.14 -14.21
C ALA A 84 -6.99 7.11 -15.61
N ALA A 85 -6.82 8.18 -16.39
CA ALA A 85 -7.34 8.28 -17.75
C ALA A 85 -6.68 7.30 -18.75
N ASP A 86 -5.50 6.77 -18.42
CA ASP A 86 -4.75 5.86 -19.30
C ASP A 86 -5.04 4.37 -18.99
N LEU A 87 -6.00 4.10 -18.10
CA LEU A 87 -6.41 2.74 -17.70
C LEU A 87 -7.55 2.16 -18.54
N ASP A 88 -8.31 2.99 -19.25
CA ASP A 88 -9.45 2.56 -20.05
C ASP A 88 -9.04 1.46 -21.05
N GLY A 89 -9.76 0.34 -20.98
CA GLY A 89 -9.54 -0.84 -21.81
C GLY A 89 -8.25 -1.61 -21.50
N ARG A 90 -7.49 -1.24 -20.47
CA ARG A 90 -6.21 -1.88 -20.12
C ARG A 90 -6.36 -2.96 -19.06
N VAL A 91 -5.43 -3.92 -19.09
CA VAL A 91 -5.26 -4.88 -18.01
C VAL A 91 -4.50 -4.21 -16.87
N LEU A 92 -4.99 -4.40 -15.65
CA LEU A 92 -4.34 -3.95 -14.42
C LEU A 92 -3.98 -5.16 -13.56
N LEU A 93 -2.69 -5.37 -13.29
CA LEU A 93 -2.23 -6.38 -12.34
C LEU A 93 -2.17 -5.77 -10.94
N ILE A 94 -2.80 -6.41 -9.96
CA ILE A 94 -2.97 -5.88 -8.61
C ILE A 94 -2.16 -6.73 -7.63
N ASP A 95 -1.28 -6.06 -6.87
CA ASP A 95 -0.66 -6.61 -5.67
C ASP A 95 -1.72 -6.71 -4.56
N GLY A 96 -2.31 -7.89 -4.43
CA GLY A 96 -3.56 -8.09 -3.72
C GLY A 96 -3.48 -7.74 -2.25
N PHE A 97 -2.43 -8.16 -1.55
CA PHE A 97 -2.30 -7.83 -0.12
C PHE A 97 -2.02 -6.34 0.09
N ASN A 98 -1.12 -5.76 -0.70
CA ASN A 98 -0.75 -4.35 -0.54
C ASN A 98 -1.96 -3.41 -0.71
N VAL A 99 -2.76 -3.64 -1.75
CA VAL A 99 -3.96 -2.84 -2.01
C VAL A 99 -5.05 -3.10 -0.97
N VAL A 100 -5.38 -4.37 -0.70
CA VAL A 100 -6.45 -4.71 0.25
C VAL A 100 -6.15 -4.18 1.65
N THR A 101 -4.94 -4.39 2.19
CA THR A 101 -4.66 -3.94 3.56
C THR A 101 -4.63 -2.43 3.71
N THR A 102 -4.23 -1.71 2.66
CA THR A 102 -4.25 -0.25 2.67
C THR A 102 -5.67 0.30 2.69
N VAL A 103 -6.57 -0.25 1.87
CA VAL A 103 -7.99 0.16 1.86
C VAL A 103 -8.72 -0.29 3.14
N GLU A 104 -8.41 -1.47 3.66
CA GLU A 104 -8.94 -1.93 4.96
C GLU A 104 -8.51 -1.02 6.11
N ALA A 105 -7.24 -0.59 6.12
CA ALA A 105 -6.75 0.33 7.15
C ALA A 105 -7.49 1.68 7.08
N ALA A 106 -7.71 2.21 5.87
CA ALA A 106 -8.47 3.44 5.68
C ALA A 106 -9.91 3.33 6.20
N LEU A 107 -10.58 2.21 5.93
CA LEU A 107 -11.96 1.96 6.38
C LEU A 107 -12.06 1.70 7.89
N GLY A 108 -11.07 1.02 8.45
CA GLY A 108 -11.03 0.68 9.88
C GLY A 108 -10.65 1.85 10.79
N GLY A 109 -10.36 3.03 10.22
CA GLY A 109 -9.86 4.19 10.95
C GLY A 109 -8.38 4.05 11.37
N GLY A 110 -7.65 3.10 10.76
CA GLY A 110 -6.21 2.99 10.93
C GLY A 110 -5.47 4.12 10.22
N ILE A 111 -4.21 4.35 10.62
CA ILE A 111 -3.34 5.32 9.97
C ILE A 111 -2.97 4.84 8.57
N VAL A 112 -3.16 5.71 7.58
CA VAL A 112 -2.64 5.58 6.22
C VAL A 112 -1.57 6.64 6.01
N LEU A 113 -0.40 6.22 5.52
CA LEU A 113 0.73 7.12 5.28
C LEU A 113 0.65 7.71 3.87
N GLY A 114 0.61 9.04 3.78
CA GLY A 114 0.90 9.77 2.55
C GLY A 114 2.42 9.81 2.34
N CYS A 115 2.93 8.98 1.44
CA CYS A 115 4.36 8.76 1.26
C CYS A 115 4.96 9.79 0.29
N ARG A 116 6.28 9.94 0.33
CA ARG A 116 7.04 10.88 -0.50
C ARG A 116 6.84 10.68 -2.00
N ASP A 117 6.68 9.44 -2.44
CA ASP A 117 6.39 9.07 -3.83
C ASP A 117 4.91 9.21 -4.22
N GLY A 118 4.10 9.78 -3.33
CA GLY A 118 2.67 9.96 -3.53
C GLY A 118 1.85 8.68 -3.33
N THR A 119 2.45 7.57 -2.88
CA THR A 119 1.70 6.36 -2.53
C THR A 119 0.98 6.48 -1.20
N PHE A 120 -0.14 5.76 -1.06
CA PHE A 120 -0.76 5.50 0.23
C PHE A 120 -0.35 4.11 0.70
N ARG A 121 0.09 4.02 1.95
CA ARG A 121 0.57 2.76 2.55
C ARG A 121 0.03 2.60 3.95
N ASP A 122 -0.41 1.39 4.30
CA ASP A 122 -0.58 1.05 5.70
C ASP A 122 0.78 0.83 6.40
N ILE A 123 0.80 0.99 7.72
CA ILE A 123 2.03 0.85 8.51
C ILE A 123 2.44 -0.64 8.65
N ALA A 124 1.47 -1.52 8.87
CA ALA A 124 1.73 -2.88 9.35
C ALA A 124 2.05 -3.89 8.23
N GLY A 125 1.47 -3.71 7.04
CA GLY A 125 1.50 -4.66 5.94
C GLY A 125 0.96 -6.05 6.33
N VAL A 126 1.22 -7.04 5.48
CA VAL A 126 0.98 -8.45 5.77
C VAL A 126 2.32 -9.15 5.99
N HIS A 127 2.47 -9.81 7.14
CA HIS A 127 3.64 -10.63 7.46
C HIS A 127 3.18 -12.02 7.92
N GLY A 128 3.35 -13.03 7.06
CA GLY A 128 3.10 -14.45 7.33
C GLY A 128 1.63 -14.88 7.37
N THR A 129 0.72 -14.09 7.95
CA THR A 129 -0.72 -14.45 8.02
C THR A 129 -1.60 -13.28 7.66
N TYR A 130 -2.43 -13.49 6.64
CA TYR A 130 -3.56 -12.61 6.37
C TYR A 130 -4.76 -13.03 7.24
N ARG A 131 -5.49 -12.06 7.77
CA ARG A 131 -6.77 -12.30 8.46
C ARG A 131 -7.83 -11.38 7.88
N LYS A 132 -8.96 -11.99 7.50
CA LYS A 132 -10.19 -11.25 7.18
C LYS A 132 -10.61 -10.44 8.41
N VAL A 133 -10.91 -9.17 8.19
CA VAL A 133 -11.47 -8.24 9.16
C VAL A 133 -12.87 -7.81 8.70
N ALA A 134 -13.57 -7.02 9.53
CA ALA A 134 -14.89 -6.50 9.17
C ALA A 134 -14.83 -5.68 7.87
N GLU A 135 -13.71 -5.00 7.62
CA GLU A 135 -13.50 -4.11 6.49
C GLU A 135 -13.18 -4.84 5.17
N THR A 136 -12.87 -6.15 5.20
CA THR A 136 -12.40 -6.86 3.99
C THR A 136 -13.42 -6.81 2.85
N MET A 137 -14.69 -7.15 3.10
CA MET A 137 -15.71 -7.14 2.04
C MET A 137 -16.02 -5.72 1.55
N PRO A 138 -16.24 -4.73 2.45
CA PRO A 138 -16.37 -3.33 2.03
C PRO A 138 -15.18 -2.83 1.21
N ALA A 139 -13.94 -3.19 1.56
CA ALA A 139 -12.75 -2.81 0.80
C ALA A 139 -12.80 -3.37 -0.63
N LEU A 140 -13.11 -4.66 -0.79
CA LEU A 140 -13.23 -5.29 -2.12
C LEU A 140 -14.34 -4.66 -2.96
N GLU A 141 -15.48 -4.31 -2.34
CA GLU A 141 -16.59 -3.63 -3.01
C GLU A 141 -16.20 -2.24 -3.51
N LEU A 142 -15.49 -1.45 -2.69
CA LEU A 142 -15.00 -0.14 -3.10
C LEU A 142 -13.97 -0.23 -4.22
N ILE A 143 -13.06 -1.20 -4.15
CA ILE A 143 -12.06 -1.42 -5.19
C ILE A 143 -12.75 -1.84 -6.49
N GLY A 144 -13.70 -2.79 -6.45
CA GLY A 144 -14.44 -3.22 -7.64
C GLY A 144 -15.27 -2.12 -8.28
N ALA A 145 -15.98 -1.33 -7.47
CA ALA A 145 -16.71 -0.17 -7.95
C ALA A 145 -15.77 0.86 -8.61
N ARG A 146 -14.56 1.06 -8.08
CA ARG A 146 -13.60 1.99 -8.65
C ARG A 146 -12.98 1.46 -9.95
N LEU A 147 -12.60 0.19 -9.99
CA LEU A 147 -12.07 -0.45 -11.21
C LEU A 147 -13.08 -0.39 -12.35
N LEU A 148 -14.37 -0.57 -12.06
CA LEU A 148 -15.43 -0.41 -13.05
C LEU A 148 -15.51 1.02 -13.59
N GLN A 149 -15.34 2.03 -12.74
CA GLN A 149 -15.32 3.44 -13.14
C GLN A 149 -14.06 3.84 -13.93
N LEU A 150 -12.96 3.12 -13.72
CA LEU A 150 -11.71 3.28 -14.45
C LEU A 150 -11.71 2.52 -15.79
N GLU A 151 -12.79 1.77 -16.07
CA GLU A 151 -13.00 1.04 -17.32
C GLU A 151 -11.85 0.08 -17.68
N VAL A 152 -11.18 -0.49 -16.67
CA VAL A 152 -10.16 -1.52 -16.90
C VAL A 152 -10.79 -2.72 -17.59
N SER A 153 -10.13 -3.27 -18.60
CA SER A 153 -10.66 -4.45 -19.32
C SER A 153 -10.59 -5.71 -18.49
N GLN A 154 -9.57 -5.82 -17.62
CA GLN A 154 -9.41 -6.92 -16.67
C GLN A 154 -8.59 -6.46 -15.46
N ALA A 155 -8.97 -6.96 -14.27
CA ALA A 155 -8.17 -6.80 -13.06
C ALA A 155 -7.58 -8.14 -12.61
N GLY A 156 -6.27 -8.30 -12.74
CA GLY A 156 -5.55 -9.51 -12.37
C GLY A 156 -4.95 -9.43 -10.98
N TRP A 157 -5.56 -10.11 -10.01
CA TRP A 157 -5.13 -10.11 -8.62
C TRP A 157 -4.09 -11.19 -8.35
N LEU A 158 -2.92 -10.77 -7.88
CA LEU A 158 -1.85 -11.66 -7.44
C LEU A 158 -1.75 -11.63 -5.91
N PHE A 159 -1.73 -12.80 -5.30
CA PHE A 159 -1.47 -12.97 -3.88
C PHE A 159 -0.31 -13.94 -3.67
N ASP A 160 0.53 -13.61 -2.69
CA ASP A 160 1.59 -14.48 -2.19
C ASP A 160 0.98 -15.73 -1.54
N ARG A 161 1.25 -16.89 -2.14
CA ARG A 161 0.71 -18.20 -1.75
C ARG A 161 1.17 -18.62 -0.35
N PRO A 162 2.47 -18.54 0.01
CA PRO A 162 2.97 -18.74 1.37
C PRO A 162 2.23 -17.98 2.49
N VAL A 163 1.58 -16.85 2.20
CA VAL A 163 0.81 -16.13 3.22
C VAL A 163 -0.38 -16.98 3.69
N SER A 164 -0.42 -17.28 4.99
CA SER A 164 -1.51 -18.06 5.57
C SER A 164 -2.87 -17.37 5.34
N ASN A 165 -3.89 -18.17 5.02
CA ASN A 165 -5.24 -17.75 4.59
C ASN A 165 -5.34 -17.07 3.22
N SER A 166 -4.29 -17.06 2.40
CA SER A 166 -4.32 -16.57 1.00
C SER A 166 -5.43 -17.25 0.17
N GLY A 167 -5.63 -18.56 0.32
CA GLY A 167 -6.73 -19.28 -0.35
C GLY A 167 -8.14 -18.81 0.04
N ARG A 168 -8.33 -18.33 1.28
CA ARG A 168 -9.64 -17.85 1.73
C ARG A 168 -9.97 -16.49 1.11
N ILE A 169 -9.00 -15.57 1.06
CA ILE A 169 -9.20 -14.28 0.38
C ILE A 169 -9.40 -14.49 -1.12
N GLN A 170 -8.66 -15.41 -1.76
CA GLN A 170 -8.89 -15.75 -3.16
C GLN A 170 -10.33 -16.19 -3.43
N ALA A 171 -10.88 -17.10 -2.62
CA ALA A 171 -12.26 -17.54 -2.75
C ALA A 171 -13.25 -16.37 -2.64
N MET A 172 -13.04 -15.49 -1.64
CA MET A 172 -13.88 -14.31 -1.45
C MET A 172 -13.86 -13.35 -2.65
N LEU A 173 -12.69 -13.08 -3.24
CA LEU A 173 -12.62 -12.22 -4.42
C LEU A 173 -13.32 -12.86 -5.63
N ARG A 174 -13.16 -14.17 -5.83
CA ARG A 174 -13.82 -14.89 -6.93
C ARG A 174 -15.34 -14.85 -6.80
N ASP A 175 -15.86 -15.06 -5.58
CA ASP A 175 -17.28 -14.98 -5.31
C ASP A 175 -17.82 -13.55 -5.52
N ALA A 176 -17.11 -12.53 -5.04
CA ALA A 176 -17.47 -11.12 -5.22
C ALA A 176 -17.48 -10.71 -6.70
N ALA A 177 -16.45 -11.12 -7.45
CA ALA A 177 -16.36 -10.87 -8.88
C ALA A 177 -17.50 -11.54 -9.65
N LYS A 178 -17.81 -12.81 -9.34
CA LYS A 178 -18.93 -13.53 -9.97
C LYS A 178 -20.27 -12.88 -9.65
N ALA A 179 -20.50 -12.47 -8.41
CA ALA A 179 -21.75 -11.83 -7.99
C ALA A 179 -21.96 -10.47 -8.67
N SER A 180 -20.88 -9.73 -8.90
CA SER A 180 -20.92 -8.37 -9.46
C SER A 180 -20.64 -8.31 -10.97
N GLY A 181 -20.32 -9.44 -11.60
CA GLY A 181 -19.93 -9.50 -13.02
C GLY A 181 -18.60 -8.83 -13.33
N TRP A 182 -17.68 -8.71 -12.36
CA TRP A 182 -16.38 -8.08 -12.59
C TRP A 182 -15.43 -9.02 -13.35
N ALA A 183 -14.68 -8.45 -14.29
CA ALA A 183 -13.62 -9.14 -15.05
C ALA A 183 -12.35 -9.32 -14.20
N TRP A 184 -12.45 -10.05 -13.08
CA TRP A 184 -11.34 -10.30 -12.18
C TRP A 184 -10.74 -11.69 -12.42
N THR A 185 -9.42 -11.77 -12.51
CA THR A 185 -8.68 -13.02 -12.32
C THR A 185 -8.00 -12.99 -10.95
N VAL A 186 -7.93 -14.13 -10.26
CA VAL A 186 -7.34 -14.19 -8.92
C VAL A 186 -6.44 -15.40 -8.80
N GLU A 187 -5.16 -15.15 -8.65
CA GLU A 187 -4.10 -16.16 -8.65
C GLU A 187 -3.29 -16.12 -7.35
N LEU A 188 -2.96 -17.30 -6.85
CA LEU A 188 -1.97 -17.47 -5.79
C LEU A 188 -0.67 -17.89 -6.46
N VAL A 189 0.40 -17.11 -6.27
CA VAL A 189 1.74 -17.36 -6.83
C VAL A 189 2.75 -17.51 -5.70
N ASP A 190 3.83 -18.26 -5.91
CA ASP A 190 4.84 -18.45 -4.84
C ASP A 190 5.51 -17.14 -4.45
N ASP A 191 5.70 -16.25 -5.42
CA ASP A 191 6.21 -14.90 -5.22
C ASP A 191 5.61 -13.98 -6.29
N PRO A 192 4.78 -12.98 -5.94
CA PRO A 192 4.21 -12.04 -6.88
C PRO A 192 5.23 -11.00 -7.38
N ASP A 193 6.31 -10.74 -6.64
CA ASP A 193 7.25 -9.65 -6.96
C ASP A 193 7.87 -9.79 -8.35
N PRO A 194 8.43 -10.95 -8.75
CA PRO A 194 8.98 -11.12 -10.10
C PRO A 194 7.92 -10.98 -11.20
N VAL A 195 6.69 -11.42 -10.95
CA VAL A 195 5.59 -11.32 -11.92
C VAL A 195 5.24 -9.85 -12.15
N LEU A 196 5.09 -9.09 -11.07
CA LEU A 196 4.73 -7.68 -11.12
C LEU A 196 5.87 -6.81 -11.70
N ARG A 197 7.13 -7.07 -11.32
CA ARG A 197 8.28 -6.28 -11.80
C ARG A 197 8.54 -6.46 -13.30
N ASN A 198 8.30 -7.65 -13.84
CA ASN A 198 8.62 -7.98 -15.23
C ASN A 198 7.41 -7.84 -16.19
N SER A 199 6.23 -7.47 -15.68
CA SER A 199 5.04 -7.32 -16.53
C SER A 199 5.13 -6.10 -17.47
N GLU A 200 4.54 -6.26 -18.65
CA GLU A 200 4.28 -5.15 -19.59
C GLU A 200 2.96 -4.43 -19.28
N ASP A 201 2.07 -5.08 -18.53
CA ASP A 201 0.81 -4.51 -18.06
C ASP A 201 1.04 -3.49 -16.93
N ILE A 202 0.01 -2.70 -16.65
CA ILE A 202 0.06 -1.69 -15.58
C ILE A 202 -0.07 -2.41 -14.24
N VAL A 203 0.77 -2.05 -13.27
CA VAL A 203 0.77 -2.66 -11.94
C VAL A 203 0.16 -1.73 -10.89
N ALA A 204 -0.76 -2.22 -10.08
CA ALA A 204 -1.27 -1.55 -8.89
C ALA A 204 -0.58 -2.09 -7.64
N THR A 205 0.37 -1.31 -7.10
CA THR A 205 1.06 -1.60 -5.85
C THR A 205 1.56 -0.30 -5.22
N ALA A 206 1.84 -0.35 -3.92
CA ALA A 206 2.62 0.63 -3.18
C ALA A 206 3.92 0.04 -2.61
N ASP A 207 4.34 -1.16 -3.01
CA ASP A 207 5.63 -1.73 -2.61
C ASP A 207 6.79 -1.02 -3.32
N SER A 208 7.76 -0.52 -2.55
CA SER A 208 8.88 0.24 -3.12
C SER A 208 9.74 -0.55 -4.08
N ALA A 209 10.00 -1.83 -3.80
CA ALA A 209 10.85 -2.65 -4.63
C ALA A 209 10.17 -2.98 -5.96
N ILE A 210 8.85 -3.16 -5.97
CA ILE A 210 8.11 -3.31 -7.23
C ILE A 210 8.08 -1.98 -7.99
N LEU A 211 7.75 -0.88 -7.30
CA LEU A 211 7.70 0.45 -7.92
C LEU A 211 9.02 0.89 -8.54
N ASP A 212 10.16 0.48 -7.97
CA ASP A 212 11.49 0.80 -8.50
C ASP A 212 11.84 0.06 -9.80
N HIS A 213 11.14 -1.03 -10.12
CA HIS A 213 11.50 -1.94 -11.21
C HIS A 213 10.41 -2.21 -12.25
N CYS A 214 9.12 -2.08 -11.91
CA CYS A 214 8.03 -2.28 -12.86
C CYS A 214 8.07 -1.27 -14.00
N GLN A 215 7.49 -1.62 -15.16
CA GLN A 215 7.49 -0.73 -16.34
C GLN A 215 6.51 0.44 -16.17
N ARG A 216 5.30 0.15 -15.66
CA ARG A 216 4.23 1.12 -15.43
C ARG A 216 3.45 0.74 -14.19
N TRP A 217 3.01 1.74 -13.43
CA TRP A 217 2.20 1.50 -12.24
C TRP A 217 1.07 2.51 -12.07
N PHE A 218 0.03 2.10 -11.35
CA PHE A 218 -1.10 2.92 -10.96
C PHE A 218 -1.34 2.85 -9.45
N ASN A 219 -1.68 3.98 -8.84
CA ASN A 219 -1.87 4.07 -7.40
C ASN A 219 -3.30 3.74 -6.98
N LEU A 220 -3.73 2.50 -7.18
CA LEU A 220 -5.11 2.07 -6.97
C LEU A 220 -5.59 2.33 -5.54
N ALA A 221 -4.78 2.01 -4.53
CA ALA A 221 -5.17 2.20 -3.12
C ALA A 221 -5.45 3.67 -2.81
N ARG A 222 -4.58 4.59 -3.26
CA ARG A 222 -4.79 6.03 -3.08
C ARG A 222 -6.05 6.52 -3.80
N ASP A 223 -6.21 6.12 -5.06
CA ASP A 223 -7.34 6.55 -5.89
C ASP A 223 -8.69 6.07 -5.30
N VAL A 224 -8.75 4.84 -4.77
CA VAL A 224 -9.92 4.34 -4.03
C VAL A 224 -10.16 5.13 -2.75
N ILE A 225 -9.11 5.36 -1.94
CA ILE A 225 -9.24 6.03 -0.64
C ILE A 225 -9.68 7.48 -0.80
N GLU A 226 -9.07 8.23 -1.71
CA GLU A 226 -9.43 9.63 -1.98
C GLU A 226 -10.87 9.74 -2.51
N ALA A 227 -11.33 8.78 -3.32
CA ALA A 227 -12.69 8.80 -3.88
C ALA A 227 -13.77 8.29 -2.91
N ARG A 228 -13.45 7.37 -1.99
CA ARG A 228 -14.46 6.57 -1.26
C ARG A 228 -14.31 6.54 0.25
N CYS A 229 -13.19 6.99 0.81
CA CYS A 229 -12.90 6.92 2.24
C CYS A 229 -12.64 8.32 2.83
N PRO A 230 -13.62 9.25 2.85
CA PRO A 230 -13.40 10.63 3.31
C PRO A 230 -13.05 10.74 4.80
N ALA A 231 -13.32 9.71 5.60
CA ALA A 231 -12.97 9.64 7.02
C ALA A 231 -11.59 8.99 7.28
N ALA A 232 -10.85 8.61 6.23
CA ALA A 232 -9.54 7.99 6.40
C ALA A 232 -8.55 8.94 7.09
N THR A 233 -7.82 8.44 8.08
CA THR A 233 -6.80 9.23 8.77
C THR A 233 -5.49 9.17 7.98
N ILE A 234 -5.30 10.16 7.11
CA ILE A 234 -4.10 10.28 6.30
C ILE A 234 -3.06 11.11 7.05
N ILE A 235 -1.90 10.51 7.31
CA ILE A 235 -0.72 11.21 7.82
C ILE A 235 0.18 11.50 6.64
N ASP A 236 0.10 12.73 6.15
CA ASP A 236 0.91 13.18 5.02
C ASP A 236 2.35 13.43 5.47
N LEU A 237 3.23 12.52 5.07
CA LEU A 237 4.67 12.54 5.34
C LEU A 237 5.48 12.92 4.11
N ALA A 238 4.83 13.35 3.01
CA ALA A 238 5.56 13.83 1.85
C ALA A 238 6.39 15.06 2.24
N SER A 239 7.71 14.94 2.04
CA SER A 239 8.69 16.00 2.25
C SER A 239 9.77 16.02 1.17
#